data_AF-X1V2J4-F1
#
_entry.id   AF-X1V2J4-F1
#
_cell.length_a   1.000
_cell.length_b   1.000
_cell.length_c   1.000
_cell.angle_alpha   90.00
_cell.angle_beta   90.00
_cell.angle_gamma   90.00
#
_symmetry.space_group_name_H-M   'P 1'
#
loop_
_entity.id
_entity.type
_entity.pdbx_description
1 polymer ?
#
loop_
_entity_poly.entity_id
_entity_poly.type
_entity_poly.pdbx_seq_one_letter_code
_entity_poly.pdbx_strand_id
1 'polypeptide(L)'
;PKSKTSFSRGEEIKFAAVLIDPKLDIMIRRLNDTSVKVEKEYKDNEGKVIHTTKVNKSLDPKVVITRADGQIVAEGVMPFG
;
A
#
# COMPACT_ATOMS: atom_id res chain seq x y z
N PRO A 1 15.92 7.25 15.06
CA PRO A 1 16.58 5.91 15.08
C PRO A 1 17.58 5.79 13.92
N LYS A 2 18.82 5.37 14.17
CA LYS A 2 19.78 5.08 13.08
C LYS A 2 19.32 3.81 12.36
N SER A 3 19.12 3.87 11.04
CA SER A 3 18.79 2.69 10.24
C SER A 3 19.97 1.72 10.22
N LYS A 4 19.70 0.43 10.46
CA LYS A 4 20.67 -0.64 10.24
C LYS A 4 20.78 -0.86 8.73
N THR A 5 21.97 -0.62 8.16
CA THR A 5 22.21 -0.72 6.71
C THR A 5 23.13 -1.89 6.33
N SER A 6 23.57 -2.69 7.31
CA SER A 6 24.44 -3.85 7.11
C SER A 6 23.88 -5.07 7.84
N PHE A 7 23.88 -6.22 7.18
CA PHE A 7 23.27 -7.46 7.68
C PHE A 7 24.24 -8.63 7.52
N SER A 8 24.16 -9.60 8.43
CA SER A 8 24.95 -10.83 8.34
C SER A 8 24.35 -11.78 7.29
N ARG A 9 25.18 -12.65 6.71
CA ARG A 9 24.66 -13.73 5.85
C ARG A 9 23.71 -14.62 6.65
N GLY A 10 22.55 -14.94 6.07
CA GLY A 10 21.51 -15.75 6.71
C GLY A 10 20.59 -14.98 7.65
N GLU A 11 20.80 -13.66 7.83
CA GLU A 11 19.90 -12.83 8.62
C GLU A 11 18.58 -12.58 7.86
N GLU A 12 17.45 -12.72 8.54
CA GLU A 12 16.14 -12.34 8.01
C GLU A 12 16.02 -10.81 7.99
N ILE A 13 15.57 -10.28 6.85
CA ILE A 13 15.34 -8.84 6.69
C ILE A 13 13.87 -8.63 6.35
N LYS A 14 13.21 -7.74 7.11
CA LYS A 14 11.83 -7.32 6.85
C LYS A 14 11.86 -5.97 6.13
N PHE A 15 11.17 -5.92 5.00
CA PHE A 15 11.00 -4.69 4.22
C PHE A 15 9.54 -4.28 4.26
N ALA A 16 9.27 -3.00 4.45
CA ALA A 16 7.95 -2.42 4.29
C ALA A 16 8.05 -1.18 3.41
N ALA A 17 7.11 -1.05 2.48
CA ALA A 17 6.92 0.13 1.65
C ALA A 17 5.70 0.90 2.18
N VAL A 18 5.98 2.09 2.67
CA VAL A 18 4.99 3.01 3.25
C VAL A 18 5.27 4.43 2.78
N LEU A 19 4.21 5.25 2.68
CA LEU A 19 4.32 6.71 2.52
C LEU A 19 4.29 7.35 3.90
N ILE A 20 5.25 8.24 4.17
CA ILE A 20 5.35 8.98 5.43
C ILE A 20 5.41 10.48 5.12
N ASP A 21 4.64 11.29 5.83
CA ASP A 21 4.86 12.74 5.86
C ASP A 21 6.04 13.04 6.80
N PRO A 22 7.16 13.57 6.30
CA PRO A 22 8.38 13.73 7.09
C PRO A 22 8.29 14.85 8.13
N LYS A 23 7.33 15.78 8.03
CA LYS A 23 7.15 16.87 9.00
C LYS A 23 6.25 16.44 10.16
N LEU A 24 5.23 15.65 9.84
CA LEU A 24 4.21 15.21 10.80
C LEU A 24 4.56 13.85 11.44
N ASP A 25 5.50 13.09 10.86
CA ASP A 25 5.88 11.73 11.27
C ASP A 25 4.66 10.77 11.29
N ILE A 26 3.78 10.91 10.30
CA ILE A 26 2.58 10.08 10.15
C ILE A 26 2.63 9.22 8.89
N MET A 27 2.15 7.98 9.02
CA MET A 27 2.01 7.05 7.90
C MET A 27 0.73 7.33 7.11
N ILE A 28 0.87 7.51 5.81
CA ILE A 28 -0.24 7.61 4.86
C ILE A 28 -0.61 6.19 4.39
N ARG A 29 -1.81 5.73 4.75
CA ARG A 29 -2.28 4.36 4.46
C ARG A 29 -3.14 4.24 3.21
N ARG A 30 -3.67 5.35 2.70
CA ARG A 30 -4.53 5.40 1.51
C ARG A 30 -4.25 6.67 0.75
N LEU A 31 -4.28 6.58 -0.57
CA LEU A 31 -4.19 7.72 -1.46
C LEU A 31 -5.41 7.72 -2.37
N ASN A 32 -6.21 8.78 -2.30
CA ASN A 32 -7.43 8.90 -3.09
C ASN A 32 -7.34 10.14 -3.98
N ASP A 33 -7.74 9.98 -5.24
CA ASP A 33 -7.97 11.09 -6.15
C ASP A 33 -9.31 11.73 -5.83
N THR A 34 -9.28 12.97 -5.36
CA THR A 34 -10.46 13.74 -4.96
C THR A 34 -11.19 14.37 -6.15
N SER A 35 -10.55 14.42 -7.32
CA SER A 35 -11.13 14.97 -8.55
C SER A 35 -12.04 13.96 -9.28
N VAL A 36 -11.90 12.67 -8.98
CA VAL A 36 -12.65 11.58 -9.62
C VAL A 36 -13.53 10.84 -8.61
N LYS A 37 -14.82 10.74 -8.92
CA LYS A 37 -15.80 9.95 -8.16
C LYS A 37 -16.09 8.62 -8.86
N VAL A 38 -16.12 7.53 -8.10
CA VAL A 38 -16.47 6.19 -8.58
C VAL A 38 -17.63 5.62 -7.75
N GLU A 39 -18.48 4.82 -8.38
CA GLU A 39 -19.52 4.08 -7.66
C GLU A 39 -18.91 2.91 -6.92
N LYS A 40 -19.27 2.77 -5.64
CA LYS A 40 -18.87 1.66 -4.79
C LYS A 40 -20.10 0.97 -4.24
N GLU A 41 -20.21 -0.31 -4.56
CA GLU A 41 -21.23 -1.21 -4.03
C GLU A 41 -20.78 -1.77 -2.68
N TYR A 42 -21.68 -1.75 -1.72
CA TYR A 42 -21.57 -2.45 -0.46
C TYR A 42 -22.49 -3.65 -0.53
N LYS A 43 -21.91 -4.82 -0.26
CA LYS A 43 -22.60 -6.11 -0.35
C LYS A 43 -22.80 -6.67 1.06
N ASP A 44 -23.89 -7.38 1.27
CA ASP A 44 -24.09 -8.18 2.47
C ASP A 44 -23.25 -9.47 2.43
N ASN A 45 -23.38 -10.29 3.47
CA ASN A 45 -22.66 -11.56 3.59
C ASN A 45 -23.04 -12.59 2.51
N GLU A 46 -24.17 -12.40 1.83
CA GLU A 46 -24.65 -13.25 0.73
C GLU A 46 -24.23 -12.70 -0.65
N GLY A 47 -23.51 -11.57 -0.66
CA GLY A 47 -23.02 -10.92 -1.87
C GLY A 47 -24.04 -10.04 -2.59
N LYS A 48 -25.24 -9.85 -2.01
CA LYS A 48 -26.25 -8.95 -2.57
C LYS A 48 -25.88 -7.50 -2.27
N VAL A 49 -25.98 -6.65 -3.30
CA VAL A 49 -25.74 -5.20 -3.15
C VAL A 49 -26.85 -4.61 -2.27
N ILE A 50 -26.46 -4.06 -1.12
CA ILE A 50 -27.37 -3.41 -0.18
C ILE A 50 -27.34 -1.88 -0.30
N HIS A 51 -26.23 -1.33 -0.80
CA HIS A 51 -26.06 0.11 -0.94
C HIS A 51 -25.01 0.44 -1.99
N THR A 52 -25.24 1.51 -2.76
CA THR A 52 -24.26 2.06 -3.72
C THR A 52 -24.03 3.52 -3.39
N THR A 53 -22.77 3.94 -3.33
CA THR A 53 -22.40 5.34 -3.07
C THR A 53 -21.26 5.82 -3.95
N LYS A 54 -21.16 7.13 -4.16
CA LYS A 54 -20.05 7.75 -4.90
C LYS A 54 -18.91 8.09 -3.94
N VAL A 55 -17.77 7.44 -4.10
CA VAL A 55 -16.56 7.67 -3.30
C VAL A 55 -15.44 8.25 -4.16
N ASN A 56 -14.42 8.84 -3.53
CA ASN A 56 -13.19 9.22 -4.23
C ASN A 56 -12.51 7.96 -4.78
N LYS A 57 -11.92 8.06 -5.98
CA LYS A 57 -11.19 6.96 -6.58
C LYS A 57 -9.94 6.65 -5.76
N SER A 58 -9.80 5.42 -5.27
CA SER A 58 -8.53 4.98 -4.67
C SER A 58 -7.47 4.88 -5.77
N LEU A 59 -6.26 5.33 -5.47
CA LEU A 59 -5.11 5.18 -6.37
C LEU A 59 -4.36 3.87 -6.13
N ASP A 60 -4.63 3.17 -5.01
CA ASP A 60 -4.04 1.88 -4.62
C ASP A 60 -2.63 1.64 -5.19
N PRO A 61 -1.64 2.45 -4.77
CA PRO A 61 -0.32 2.42 -5.40
C PRO A 61 0.30 1.04 -5.31
N LYS A 62 0.72 0.50 -6.46
CA LYS A 62 1.41 -0.78 -6.56
C LYS A 62 2.89 -0.61 -6.21
N VAL A 63 3.34 -1.38 -5.23
CA VAL A 63 4.72 -1.50 -4.80
C VAL A 63 5.30 -2.78 -5.39
N VAL A 64 6.52 -2.70 -5.91
CA VAL A 64 7.29 -3.85 -6.39
C VAL A 64 8.64 -3.84 -5.68
N ILE A 65 9.02 -4.98 -5.09
CA ILE A 65 10.35 -5.19 -4.51
C ILE A 65 11.16 -6.00 -5.52
N THR A 66 12.30 -5.45 -5.95
CA THR A 66 13.21 -6.07 -6.91
C THR A 66 14.59 -6.29 -6.30
N ARG A 67 15.26 -7.36 -6.75
CA ARG A 67 16.70 -7.53 -6.57
C ARG A 67 17.44 -6.54 -7.49
N ALA A 68 18.73 -6.33 -7.22
CA ALA A 68 19.57 -5.43 -8.01
C ALA A 68 19.71 -5.86 -9.48
N ASP A 69 19.48 -7.14 -9.79
CA ASP A 69 19.45 -7.69 -11.14
C ASP A 69 18.09 -7.50 -11.85
N GLY A 70 17.12 -6.87 -11.18
CA GLY A 70 15.77 -6.61 -11.70
C GLY A 70 14.75 -7.72 -11.40
N GLN A 71 15.13 -8.83 -10.78
CA GLN A 71 14.18 -9.89 -10.43
C GLN A 71 13.17 -9.41 -9.39
N ILE A 72 11.87 -9.51 -9.71
CA ILE A 72 10.77 -9.22 -8.78
C ILE A 72 10.70 -10.33 -7.72
N VAL A 73 10.71 -9.94 -6.45
CA VAL A 73 10.60 -10.87 -5.31
C VAL A 73 9.32 -10.70 -4.50
N ALA A 74 8.66 -9.54 -4.61
CA ALA A 74 7.36 -9.29 -4.00
C ALA A 74 6.64 -8.14 -4.71
N GLU A 75 5.30 -8.16 -4.68
CA GLU A 75 4.44 -7.12 -5.23
C GLU A 75 3.16 -7.00 -4.40
N GLY A 76 2.66 -5.78 -4.19
CA GLY A 76 1.34 -5.56 -3.60
C GLY A 76 0.96 -4.08 -3.51
N VAL A 77 -0.20 -3.80 -2.92
CA VAL A 77 -0.73 -2.44 -2.74
C VAL A 77 -0.20 -1.84 -1.44
N MET A 78 0.21 -0.57 -1.46
CA MET A 78 0.66 0.14 -0.27
C MET A 78 -0.47 0.33 0.77
N PRO A 79 -0.18 0.23 2.09
CA PRO A 79 1.10 -0.20 2.69
C PRO A 79 1.34 -1.69 2.48
N PHE A 80 2.58 -2.05 2.12
CA PHE A 80 2.97 -3.41 1.73
C PHE A 80 4.27 -3.82 2.43
N GLY A 81 4.35 -5.02 2.98
CA GLY A 81 5.54 -5.54 3.68
C GLY A 81 5.27 -6.77 4.52
#